data_AF-A0AAW6SRG6-F1
#
_entry.id   AF-A0AAW6SRG6-F1
#
_cell.length_a   1.000
_cell.length_b   1.000
_cell.length_c   1.000
_cell.angle_alpha   90.00
_cell.angle_beta   90.00
_cell.angle_gamma   90.00
#
_symmetry.space_group_name_H-M   'P 1'
#
loop_
_entity.id
_entity.type
_entity.pdbx_description
1 polymer ?
#
loop_
_entity_poly.entity_id
_entity_poly.type
_entity_poly.pdbx_seq_one_letter_code
_entity_poly.pdbx_strand_id
1 'polypeptide(L)'
;MGLLILAGVVGVVATVLIARSSWAEDFMEWFLCSLLGLIVGMTTLVVGIIPGLIADTSPVSPQKQAIYAIKDNNESHGSFALGFGSVDEEQYYYYVVEDASGFKTIKKSEVDESKIKEENIDQPYVLIYEQRFDSALARFMYGKYSGYNTYEFHVPKNTVTTEYNIDLE
;
A
#
# COMPACT_ATOMS: atom_id res chain seq x y z
N MET A 1 -8.38 0.09 -12.43
CA MET A 1 -8.49 -0.33 -13.86
C MET A 1 -9.62 0.41 -14.56
N GLY A 2 -10.75 0.65 -13.92
CA GLY A 2 -11.89 1.36 -14.49
C GLY A 2 -11.57 2.78 -14.97
N LEU A 3 -10.68 3.51 -14.28
CA LEU A 3 -10.29 4.86 -14.71
C LEU A 3 -9.58 4.88 -16.08
N LEU A 4 -8.71 3.89 -16.35
CA LEU A 4 -8.05 3.75 -17.65
C LEU A 4 -9.05 3.42 -18.77
N ILE A 5 -10.02 2.56 -18.47
CA ILE A 5 -11.11 2.22 -19.40
C ILE A 5 -11.94 3.48 -19.70
N LEU A 6 -12.31 4.23 -18.66
CA LEU A 6 -13.06 5.48 -18.81
C LEU A 6 -12.31 6.47 -19.69
N ALA A 7 -11.02 6.70 -19.43
CA ALA A 7 -10.20 7.61 -20.23
C ALA A 7 -10.07 7.16 -21.69
N GLY A 8 -9.92 5.86 -21.95
CA GLY A 8 -9.90 5.31 -23.31
C GLY A 8 -11.23 5.54 -24.04
N VAL A 9 -12.36 5.26 -23.38
CA VAL A 9 -13.70 5.49 -23.95
C VAL A 9 -13.92 6.98 -24.22
N VAL A 10 -13.62 7.85 -23.26
CA VAL A 10 -13.76 9.30 -23.42
C VAL A 10 -12.87 9.82 -24.56
N GLY A 11 -11.64 9.32 -24.69
CA GLY A 11 -10.74 9.71 -25.78
C GLY A 11 -11.25 9.29 -27.16
N VAL A 12 -11.80 8.08 -27.28
CA VAL A 12 -12.43 7.61 -28.54
C VAL A 12 -13.67 8.44 -28.88
N VAL A 13 -14.55 8.68 -27.90
CA VAL A 13 -15.75 9.50 -28.10
C VAL A 13 -15.37 10.92 -28.51
N ALA A 14 -14.40 11.53 -27.82
CA ALA A 14 -13.89 12.85 -28.16
C ALA A 14 -13.33 12.88 -29.59
N THR A 15 -12.56 11.86 -29.99
CA THR A 15 -12.04 11.75 -31.37
C THR A 15 -13.18 11.77 -32.39
N VAL A 16 -14.23 10.97 -32.18
CA VAL A 16 -15.38 10.89 -33.10
C VAL A 16 -16.15 12.21 -33.15
N LEU A 17 -16.36 12.86 -31.99
CA LEU A 17 -17.08 14.14 -31.92
C LEU A 17 -16.29 15.27 -32.61
N ILE A 18 -14.97 15.33 -32.38
CA ILE A 18 -14.10 16.32 -33.02
C ILE A 18 -14.10 16.09 -34.53
N ALA A 19 -13.88 14.86 -34.99
CA ALA A 19 -13.88 14.51 -36.42
C ALA A 19 -15.21 14.84 -37.10
N ARG A 20 -16.35 14.60 -36.43
CA ARG A 20 -17.68 14.97 -36.92
C ARG A 20 -17.86 16.48 -37.01
N SER A 21 -17.35 17.23 -36.04
CA SER A 21 -17.46 18.69 -36.01
C SER A 21 -16.57 19.38 -37.04
N SER A 22 -15.39 18.82 -37.31
CA SER A 22 -14.41 19.34 -38.26
C SER A 22 -14.61 18.81 -39.67
N TRP A 23 -15.61 17.94 -39.89
CA TRP A 23 -15.87 17.29 -41.18
C TRP A 23 -14.65 16.54 -41.72
N ALA A 24 -13.97 15.80 -40.85
CA ALA A 24 -12.74 15.09 -41.20
C ALA A 24 -13.02 13.99 -42.23
N GLU A 25 -12.43 14.09 -43.41
CA GLU A 25 -12.59 13.13 -44.51
C GLU A 25 -11.31 12.32 -44.76
N ASP A 26 -10.15 12.96 -44.67
CA ASP A 26 -8.89 12.34 -45.01
C ASP A 26 -8.17 11.73 -43.80
N PHE A 27 -7.27 10.79 -44.09
CA PHE A 27 -6.49 10.08 -43.05
C PHE A 27 -5.76 11.03 -42.11
N MET A 28 -5.15 12.10 -42.62
CA MET A 28 -4.40 13.06 -41.80
C MET A 28 -5.30 13.81 -40.81
N GLU A 29 -6.54 14.10 -41.19
CA GLU A 29 -7.48 14.79 -40.32
C GLU A 29 -7.98 13.87 -39.21
N TRP A 30 -8.29 12.62 -39.54
CA TRP A 30 -8.60 11.57 -38.56
C TRP A 30 -7.44 11.32 -37.60
N PHE A 31 -6.20 11.33 -38.12
CA PHE A 31 -5.01 11.20 -37.29
C PHE A 31 -4.88 12.37 -36.30
N LEU A 32 -5.03 13.63 -36.75
CA LEU A 32 -4.99 14.80 -35.86
C LEU A 32 -6.12 14.78 -34.83
N CYS A 33 -7.34 14.40 -35.23
CA CYS A 33 -8.47 14.23 -34.32
C CYS A 33 -8.17 13.17 -33.24
N SER A 34 -7.49 12.08 -33.60
CA SER A 34 -7.11 11.04 -32.64
C SER A 34 -6.09 11.52 -31.62
N LEU A 35 -5.13 12.38 -32.01
CA LEU A 35 -4.18 12.99 -31.08
C LEU A 35 -4.88 13.93 -30.09
N LEU A 36 -5.85 14.73 -30.56
CA LEU A 36 -6.67 15.58 -29.70
C LEU A 36 -7.56 14.76 -28.76
N GLY A 37 -8.19 13.69 -29.25
CA GLY A 37 -8.95 12.77 -28.41
C GLY A 37 -8.10 12.10 -27.33
N LEU A 38 -6.86 11.74 -27.65
CA LEU A 38 -5.90 11.21 -26.67
C LEU A 38 -5.61 12.24 -25.57
N ILE A 39 -5.40 13.51 -25.93
CA ILE A 39 -5.21 14.60 -24.94
C ILE A 39 -6.43 14.74 -24.02
N VAL A 40 -7.64 14.66 -24.56
CA VAL A 40 -8.88 14.69 -23.76
C VAL A 40 -8.96 13.48 -22.82
N GLY A 41 -8.61 12.29 -23.30
CA GLY A 41 -8.54 11.08 -22.48
C GLY A 41 -7.51 11.19 -21.35
N MET A 42 -6.32 11.71 -21.65
CA MET A 42 -5.27 11.98 -20.64
C MET A 42 -5.73 12.99 -19.60
N THR A 43 -6.44 14.04 -20.01
CA THR A 43 -7.01 15.04 -19.09
C THR A 43 -8.02 14.40 -18.14
N THR A 44 -8.81 13.44 -18.65
CA THR A 44 -9.77 12.67 -17.83
C THR A 44 -9.06 11.82 -16.78
N LEU A 45 -7.88 11.27 -17.08
CA LEU A 45 -7.08 10.57 -16.06
C LEU A 45 -6.65 11.50 -14.94
N VAL A 46 -6.11 12.67 -15.28
CA VAL A 46 -5.62 13.64 -14.28
C VAL A 46 -6.77 14.09 -13.36
N VAL A 47 -7.90 14.49 -13.94
CA VAL A 47 -9.07 14.91 -13.16
C VAL A 47 -9.68 13.74 -12.38
N GLY A 48 -9.72 12.56 -12.99
CA GLY A 48 -10.32 11.37 -12.39
C GLY A 48 -9.51 10.76 -11.25
N ILE A 49 -8.27 11.18 -11.01
CA ILE A 49 -7.49 10.77 -9.82
C ILE A 49 -8.04 11.45 -8.56
N ILE A 50 -8.50 12.70 -8.65
CA ILE A 50 -8.88 13.52 -7.49
C ILE A 50 -9.94 12.84 -6.61
N PRO A 51 -11.05 12.28 -7.14
CA PRO A 51 -12.03 11.61 -6.31
C PRO A 51 -11.49 10.34 -5.64
N GLY A 52 -10.43 9.72 -6.18
CA GLY A 52 -9.77 8.57 -5.58
C GLY A 52 -8.98 8.92 -4.31
N LEU A 53 -8.53 10.18 -4.19
CA LEU A 53 -7.79 10.66 -3.01
C LEU A 53 -8.69 10.96 -1.81
N ILE A 54 -9.99 11.17 -2.05
CA ILE A 54 -10.99 11.48 -1.01
C ILE A 54 -12.00 10.35 -0.80
N ALA A 55 -11.84 9.24 -1.52
CA ALA A 55 -12.76 8.11 -1.40
C ALA A 55 -12.57 7.40 -0.06
N ASP A 56 -13.68 7.09 0.60
CA ASP A 56 -13.66 6.41 1.90
C ASP A 56 -12.99 5.03 1.81
N THR A 57 -12.11 4.78 2.77
CA THR A 57 -11.42 3.52 2.97
C THR A 57 -11.66 3.01 4.38
N SER A 58 -11.91 1.72 4.49
CA SER A 58 -11.96 1.04 5.78
C SER A 58 -10.86 -0.02 5.87
N PRO A 59 -10.33 -0.27 7.07
CA PRO A 59 -9.45 -1.40 7.30
C PRO A 59 -10.24 -2.70 7.07
N VAL A 60 -9.70 -3.58 6.25
CA VAL A 60 -10.18 -4.96 6.13
C VAL A 60 -9.86 -5.69 7.44
N SER A 61 -10.62 -6.75 7.74
CA SER A 61 -10.34 -7.62 8.89
C SER A 61 -8.84 -7.92 9.01
N PRO A 62 -8.22 -7.68 10.17
CA PRO A 62 -6.77 -7.71 10.29
C PRO A 62 -6.22 -9.10 9.96
N GLN A 63 -5.16 -9.13 9.17
CA GLN A 63 -4.42 -10.36 8.96
C GLN A 63 -3.47 -10.58 10.14
N LYS A 64 -3.69 -11.65 10.89
CA LYS A 64 -2.80 -12.07 11.98
C LYS A 64 -1.63 -12.89 11.44
N GLN A 65 -0.40 -12.46 11.69
CA GLN A 65 0.83 -13.20 11.36
C GLN A 65 1.67 -13.41 12.61
N ALA A 66 2.10 -14.64 12.86
CA ALA A 66 3.03 -14.94 13.96
C ALA A 66 4.42 -14.37 13.64
N ILE A 67 5.03 -13.73 14.64
CA ILE A 67 6.40 -13.23 14.54
C ILE A 67 7.34 -14.27 15.10
N TYR A 68 8.36 -14.65 14.33
CA TYR A 68 9.35 -15.63 14.73
C TYR A 68 10.59 -14.97 15.30
N ALA A 69 11.10 -15.54 16.38
CA ALA A 69 12.40 -15.20 16.93
C ALA A 69 13.52 -15.69 15.99
N ILE A 70 14.62 -14.93 15.95
CA ILE A 70 15.88 -15.43 15.40
C ILE A 70 16.64 -16.08 16.55
N LYS A 71 16.97 -17.36 16.40
CA LYS A 71 17.76 -18.09 17.38
C LYS A 71 19.23 -17.69 17.23
N ASP A 72 19.84 -17.15 18.29
CA ASP A 72 21.29 -17.05 18.38
C ASP A 72 21.88 -18.42 18.75
N ASN A 73 23.04 -18.76 18.20
CA ASN A 73 23.67 -20.09 18.30
C ASN A 73 24.03 -20.49 19.75
N ASN A 74 23.98 -19.55 20.69
CA ASN A 74 24.35 -19.76 22.09
C ASN A 74 23.19 -20.16 23.02
N GLU A 75 21.92 -20.06 22.58
CA GLU A 75 20.78 -20.38 23.46
C GLU A 75 19.96 -21.56 22.95
N SER A 76 19.39 -22.35 23.88
CA SER A 76 18.43 -23.42 23.56
C SER A 76 17.05 -22.87 23.20
N HIS A 77 16.80 -21.58 23.45
CA HIS A 77 15.56 -20.85 23.18
C HIS A 77 15.88 -19.60 22.34
N GLY A 78 14.97 -19.18 21.47
CA GLY A 78 15.13 -17.96 20.68
C GLY A 78 14.51 -16.78 21.42
N SER A 79 15.14 -15.61 21.39
CA SER A 79 14.56 -14.37 21.93
C SER A 79 13.70 -13.69 20.88
N PHE A 80 12.52 -13.21 21.28
CA PHE A 80 11.77 -12.31 20.41
C PHE A 80 12.61 -11.08 20.10
N ALA A 81 12.74 -10.77 18.81
CA ALA A 81 13.47 -9.60 18.34
C ALA A 81 12.55 -8.82 17.40
N LEU A 82 12.19 -7.60 17.83
CA LEU A 82 11.68 -6.56 16.95
C LEU A 82 12.83 -5.60 16.70
N GLY A 83 13.41 -5.65 15.51
CA GLY A 83 14.49 -4.74 15.15
C GLY A 83 13.94 -3.33 14.95
N PHE A 84 14.69 -2.33 15.38
CA PHE A 84 14.43 -0.93 15.05
C PHE A 84 15.63 -0.39 14.28
N GLY A 85 15.37 0.34 13.20
CA GLY A 85 16.42 0.97 12.41
C GLY A 85 15.85 2.11 11.58
N SER A 86 16.75 2.88 10.98
CA SER A 86 16.36 3.92 10.02
C SER A 86 17.03 3.68 8.67
N VAL A 87 16.31 4.01 7.60
CA VAL A 87 16.82 4.03 6.23
C VAL A 87 16.34 5.35 5.63
N ASP A 88 17.26 6.17 5.14
CA ASP A 88 16.95 7.46 4.52
C ASP A 88 16.06 8.35 5.41
N GLU A 89 16.42 8.48 6.70
CA GLU A 89 15.71 9.26 7.74
C GLU A 89 14.34 8.68 8.19
N GLU A 90 13.80 7.68 7.48
CA GLU A 90 12.58 6.98 7.88
C GLU A 90 12.87 5.82 8.85
N GLN A 91 12.07 5.72 9.91
CA GLN A 91 12.22 4.69 10.94
C GLN A 91 11.33 3.48 10.66
N TYR A 92 11.89 2.29 10.85
CA TYR A 92 11.24 1.02 10.56
C TYR A 92 11.37 0.04 11.71
N TYR A 93 10.31 -0.75 11.92
CA TYR A 93 10.36 -2.00 12.65
C TYR A 93 10.62 -3.17 11.71
N TYR A 94 11.58 -4.02 12.05
CA TYR A 94 11.94 -5.22 11.30
C TYR A 94 11.54 -6.47 12.08
N TYR A 95 10.85 -7.39 11.42
CA TYR A 95 10.31 -8.59 12.04
C TYR A 95 10.29 -9.78 11.08
N VAL A 96 10.39 -11.00 11.61
CA VAL A 96 10.40 -12.22 10.81
C VAL A 96 9.02 -12.87 10.83
N VAL A 97 8.49 -13.18 9.66
CA VAL A 97 7.24 -13.94 9.50
C VAL A 97 7.45 -15.14 8.59
N GLU A 98 6.55 -16.11 8.68
CA GLU A 98 6.47 -17.21 7.72
C GLU A 98 5.49 -16.86 6.61
N ASP A 99 5.89 -17.05 5.35
CA ASP A 99 5.00 -16.89 4.21
C ASP A 99 4.12 -18.14 3.98
N ALA A 100 3.19 -18.05 3.03
CA ALA A 100 2.29 -19.16 2.71
C ALA A 100 3.01 -20.38 2.12
N SER A 101 4.26 -20.23 1.69
CA SER A 101 5.12 -21.30 1.16
C SER A 101 6.04 -21.90 2.23
N GLY A 102 5.96 -21.43 3.47
CA GLY A 102 6.73 -21.93 4.61
C GLY A 102 8.11 -21.27 4.78
N PHE A 103 8.44 -20.25 4.00
CA PHE A 103 9.72 -19.55 4.12
C PHE A 103 9.65 -18.47 5.19
N LYS A 104 10.72 -18.37 6.00
CA LYS A 104 10.91 -17.26 6.92
C LYS A 104 11.43 -16.05 6.14
N THR A 105 10.70 -14.96 6.20
CA THR A 105 11.02 -13.71 5.50
C THR A 105 11.08 -12.56 6.49
N ILE A 106 12.02 -11.65 6.28
CA ILE A 106 12.13 -10.42 7.05
C ILE A 106 11.23 -9.39 6.37
N LYS A 107 10.31 -8.81 7.14
CA LYS A 107 9.46 -7.69 6.72
C LYS A 107 9.82 -6.44 7.50
N LYS A 108 9.46 -5.29 6.93
CA LYS A 108 9.55 -3.98 7.58
C LYS A 108 8.20 -3.29 7.61
N SER A 109 7.96 -2.50 8.65
CA SER A 109 6.82 -1.57 8.75
C SER A 109 7.32 -0.22 9.25
N GLU A 110 6.75 0.87 8.73
CA GLU A 110 7.07 2.22 9.20
C GLU A 110 6.61 2.40 10.66
N VAL A 111 7.44 3.07 11.47
CA VAL A 111 7.19 3.23 12.91
C VAL A 111 5.97 4.11 13.17
N ASP A 112 5.79 5.19 12.40
CA ASP A 112 4.70 6.15 12.59
C ASP A 112 3.30 5.54 12.36
N GLU A 113 3.22 4.51 11.51
CA GLU A 113 1.99 3.76 11.20
C GLU A 113 1.85 2.47 12.04
N SER A 114 2.71 2.28 13.04
CA SER A 114 2.77 1.08 13.87
C SER A 114 2.38 1.36 15.33
N LYS A 115 1.71 0.39 15.95
CA LYS A 115 1.38 0.39 17.39
C LYS A 115 1.95 -0.87 18.03
N ILE A 116 2.43 -0.75 19.25
CA ILE A 116 2.96 -1.89 20.03
C ILE A 116 2.12 -2.05 21.30
N LYS A 117 1.72 -3.29 21.58
CA LYS A 117 1.01 -3.68 22.79
C LYS A 117 1.73 -4.83 23.47
N GLU A 118 2.10 -4.64 24.73
CA GLU A 118 2.65 -5.70 25.57
C GLU A 118 1.54 -6.53 26.21
N GLU A 119 1.57 -7.84 26.02
CA GLU A 119 0.57 -8.78 26.52
C GLU A 119 1.22 -10.01 27.15
N ASN A 120 0.45 -10.73 27.97
CA ASN A 120 0.92 -11.99 28.55
C ASN A 120 0.76 -13.12 27.53
N ILE A 121 1.66 -13.15 26.53
CA ILE A 121 1.65 -14.09 25.41
C ILE A 121 3.03 -14.72 25.23
N ASP A 122 3.07 -16.00 24.87
CA ASP A 122 4.32 -16.71 24.58
C ASP A 122 4.77 -16.47 23.12
N GLN A 123 3.81 -16.42 22.20
CA GLN A 123 4.06 -16.24 20.77
C GLN A 123 3.65 -14.83 20.31
N PRO A 124 4.61 -13.95 19.97
CA PRO A 124 4.33 -12.63 19.43
C PRO A 124 3.68 -12.73 18.05
N TYR A 125 2.88 -11.72 17.71
CA TYR A 125 2.20 -11.62 16.42
C TYR A 125 1.97 -10.17 16.00
N VAL A 126 1.76 -9.95 14.71
CA VAL A 126 1.35 -8.66 14.13
C VAL A 126 -0.03 -8.79 13.51
N LEU A 127 -0.87 -7.77 13.73
CA LEU A 127 -2.11 -7.55 13.00
C LEU A 127 -1.84 -6.50 11.92
N ILE A 128 -2.07 -6.88 10.67
CA ILE A 128 -1.90 -6.00 9.51
C ILE A 128 -3.28 -5.58 9.04
N TYR A 129 -3.54 -4.28 9.09
CA TYR A 129 -4.78 -3.67 8.64
C TYR A 129 -4.60 -3.15 7.22
N GLU A 130 -4.88 -4.01 6.23
CA GLU A 130 -4.93 -3.58 4.84
C GLU A 130 -6.13 -2.66 4.63
N GLN A 131 -5.88 -1.44 4.15
CA GLN A 131 -6.97 -0.56 3.78
C GLN A 131 -7.58 -0.97 2.44
N ARG A 132 -8.88 -0.76 2.30
CA ARG A 132 -9.63 -1.04 1.06
C ARG A 132 -10.68 0.04 0.85
N PHE A 133 -10.86 0.44 -0.40
CA PHE A 133 -11.98 1.30 -0.76
C PHE A 133 -13.32 0.62 -0.43
N ASP A 134 -14.20 1.32 0.26
CA ASP A 134 -15.48 0.77 0.73
C ASP A 134 -16.44 0.55 -0.44
N SER A 135 -16.49 1.53 -1.33
CA SER A 135 -17.33 1.49 -2.52
C SER A 135 -16.82 0.50 -3.57
N ALA A 136 -17.72 -0.34 -4.09
CA ALA A 136 -17.43 -1.21 -5.22
C ALA A 136 -17.01 -0.44 -6.47
N LEU A 137 -17.57 0.75 -6.69
CA LEU A 137 -17.23 1.63 -7.80
C LEU A 137 -15.79 2.15 -7.64
N ALA A 138 -15.41 2.61 -6.45
CA ALA A 138 -14.05 3.09 -6.18
C ALA A 138 -13.03 1.97 -6.40
N ARG A 139 -13.33 0.74 -5.94
CA ARG A 139 -12.49 -0.44 -6.22
C ARG A 139 -12.37 -0.75 -7.69
N PHE A 140 -13.44 -0.62 -8.46
CA PHE A 140 -13.38 -0.81 -9.91
C PHE A 140 -12.50 0.25 -10.58
N MET A 141 -12.75 1.52 -10.25
CA MET A 141 -12.06 2.67 -10.84
C MET A 141 -10.56 2.65 -10.53
N TYR A 142 -10.20 2.56 -9.26
CA TYR A 142 -8.83 2.74 -8.76
C TYR A 142 -8.09 1.44 -8.48
N GLY A 143 -8.80 0.32 -8.25
CA GLY A 143 -8.21 -0.97 -7.95
C GLY A 143 -8.08 -1.23 -6.45
N LYS A 144 -7.03 -1.98 -6.06
CA LYS A 144 -6.67 -2.14 -4.66
C LYS A 144 -6.10 -0.82 -4.14
N TYR A 145 -6.43 -0.47 -2.90
CA TYR A 145 -5.82 0.66 -2.24
C TYR A 145 -4.32 0.37 -2.05
N SER A 146 -3.47 1.37 -2.30
CA SER A 146 -2.01 1.25 -2.23
C SER A 146 -1.38 2.23 -1.25
N GLY A 147 -2.17 2.84 -0.37
CA GLY A 147 -1.63 3.68 0.71
C GLY A 147 -1.09 2.83 1.86
N TYR A 148 -0.80 3.50 2.96
CA TYR A 148 -0.15 2.91 4.12
C TYR A 148 -1.05 1.88 4.82
N ASN A 149 -0.46 0.74 5.18
CA ASN A 149 -1.09 -0.22 6.07
C ASN A 149 -0.76 0.16 7.51
N THR A 150 -1.72 -0.03 8.40
CA THR A 150 -1.46 0.12 9.84
C THR A 150 -1.04 -1.22 10.42
N TYR A 151 -0.06 -1.22 11.32
CA TYR A 151 0.49 -2.42 11.95
C TYR A 151 0.25 -2.37 13.46
N GLU A 152 -0.30 -3.43 14.05
CA GLU A 152 -0.41 -3.58 15.50
C GLU A 152 0.39 -4.81 15.95
N PHE A 153 1.50 -4.56 16.65
CA PHE A 153 2.41 -5.57 17.18
C PHE A 153 2.00 -5.95 18.59
N HIS A 154 1.72 -7.23 18.79
CA HIS A 154 1.48 -7.82 20.10
C HIS A 154 2.72 -8.60 20.52
N VAL A 155 3.36 -8.14 21.59
CA VAL A 155 4.65 -8.66 22.06
C VAL A 155 4.53 -9.15 23.51
N PRO A 156 5.41 -10.06 23.96
CA PRO A 156 5.44 -10.48 25.36
C PRO A 156 5.69 -9.30 26.29
N LYS A 157 5.20 -9.38 27.54
CA LYS A 157 5.46 -8.36 28.56
C LYS A 157 6.96 -8.15 28.81
N ASN A 158 7.32 -6.91 29.14
CA ASN A 158 8.67 -6.47 29.48
C ASN A 158 9.67 -6.61 28.32
N THR A 159 9.18 -6.48 27.10
CA THR A 159 9.98 -6.49 25.87
C THR A 159 10.32 -5.08 25.41
N VAL A 160 9.41 -4.12 25.65
CA VAL A 160 9.63 -2.71 25.30
C VAL A 160 10.37 -2.03 26.44
N THR A 161 11.62 -1.64 26.19
CA THR A 161 12.40 -0.82 27.14
C THR A 161 12.28 0.65 26.79
N THR A 162 12.14 1.50 27.82
CA THR A 162 12.26 2.95 27.72
C THR A 162 13.61 3.45 28.24
N GLU A 163 14.51 2.54 28.63
CA GLU A 163 15.83 2.86 29.14
C GLU A 163 16.75 3.25 27.97
N TYR A 164 16.95 4.56 27.82
CA TYR A 164 17.96 5.12 26.93
C TYR A 164 19.34 5.00 27.59
N ASN A 165 20.10 3.95 27.27
CA ASN A 165 21.52 3.93 27.61
C ASN A 165 22.30 4.67 26.50
N ILE A 166 22.40 6.00 26.65
CA ILE A 166 23.25 6.82 25.78
C ILE A 166 24.66 6.75 26.36
N ASP A 167 25.41 5.70 26.00
CA ASP A 167 26.87 5.73 26.16
C ASP A 167 27.44 6.65 25.07
N LEU A 168 27.77 7.89 25.48
CA LEU A 168 28.59 8.81 24.71
C LEU A 168 30.06 8.42 24.93
N GLU A 169 30.62 7.63 24.00
CA GLU A 169 32.08 7.57 23.79
C GLU A 169 32.58 8.72 22.92
#